data_AF-A0A2A4G888-F1
#
_entry.id   AF-A0A2A4G888-F1
#
_cell.length_a   1.000
_cell.length_b   1.000
_cell.length_c   1.000
_cell.angle_alpha   90.00
_cell.angle_beta   90.00
_cell.angle_gamma   90.00
#
_symmetry.space_group_name_H-M   'P 1'
#
loop_
_entity.id
_entity.type
_entity.pdbx_description
1 polymer ?
#
loop_
_entity_poly.entity_id
_entity_poly.type
_entity_poly.pdbx_seq_one_letter_code
_entity_poly.pdbx_strand_id
1 'polypeptide(L)'
;MKNTLSLLTGLLLTACYSPNRNCTDFATGTFEFEYEIDGNTKKATFKRDLKYSVDYFDNQIDSSTVRWLNDCEFVLTPLDGKQTAIHYKILSTTSDSYLFEYKRAVKQAHKKQLVKRGTATKID
;
A
#
# COMPACT_ATOMS: atom_id res chain seq x y z
N MET A 1 -4.65 -3.76 -63.03
CA MET A 1 -4.03 -3.08 -61.87
C MET A 1 -4.60 -3.72 -60.61
N LYS A 2 -3.73 -4.26 -59.76
CA LYS A 2 -4.08 -5.16 -58.64
C LYS A 2 -4.50 -4.31 -57.43
N ASN A 3 -5.78 -4.33 -57.06
CA ASN A 3 -6.26 -3.74 -55.81
C ASN A 3 -6.07 -4.74 -54.66
N THR A 4 -4.88 -4.73 -54.07
CA THR A 4 -4.63 -5.34 -52.76
C THR A 4 -4.84 -4.26 -51.70
N LEU A 5 -6.01 -4.22 -51.07
CA LEU A 5 -6.19 -3.45 -49.84
C LEU A 5 -7.36 -3.99 -49.01
N SER A 6 -7.14 -5.10 -48.30
CA SER A 6 -8.01 -5.47 -47.19
C SER A 6 -7.30 -6.44 -46.26
N LEU A 7 -6.40 -5.92 -45.43
CA LEU A 7 -5.93 -6.61 -44.23
C LEU A 7 -5.29 -5.62 -43.25
N LEU A 8 -6.09 -4.77 -42.60
CA LEU A 8 -5.61 -3.97 -41.48
C LEU A 8 -6.74 -3.61 -40.50
N THR A 9 -7.48 -4.61 -40.03
CA THR A 9 -8.60 -4.45 -39.09
C THR A 9 -8.42 -5.35 -37.86
N GLY A 10 -7.30 -5.19 -37.14
CA GLY A 10 -7.05 -6.04 -35.96
C GLY A 10 -5.97 -5.58 -35.00
N LEU A 11 -5.74 -4.28 -34.82
CA LEU A 11 -4.68 -3.84 -33.90
C LEU A 11 -4.95 -2.54 -33.13
N LEU A 12 -6.10 -2.38 -32.45
CA LEU A 12 -6.33 -1.18 -31.64
C LEU A 12 -7.23 -1.39 -30.42
N LEU A 13 -6.97 -2.35 -29.53
CA LEU A 13 -7.56 -2.32 -28.16
C LEU A 13 -6.63 -2.94 -27.10
N THR A 14 -5.38 -2.47 -26.99
CA THR A 14 -4.63 -2.59 -25.73
C THR A 14 -4.84 -1.31 -24.93
N ALA A 15 -6.03 -1.12 -24.36
CA ALA A 15 -6.22 -0.07 -23.37
C ALA A 15 -5.42 -0.48 -22.12
N CYS A 16 -4.27 0.16 -21.92
CA CYS A 16 -3.47 -0.01 -20.72
C CYS A 16 -4.25 0.64 -19.57
N TYR A 17 -4.94 -0.16 -18.76
CA TYR A 17 -5.64 0.34 -17.58
C TYR A 17 -4.60 0.82 -16.55
N SER A 18 -4.46 2.14 -16.41
CA SER A 18 -3.68 2.71 -15.31
C SER A 18 -4.53 2.67 -14.04
N PRO A 19 -4.06 2.03 -12.95
CA PRO A 19 -4.79 2.04 -11.69
C PRO A 19 -4.93 3.47 -11.17
N ASN A 20 -6.11 3.80 -10.65
CA ASN A 20 -6.33 5.08 -9.97
C ASN A 20 -5.41 5.16 -8.74
N ARG A 21 -4.77 6.31 -8.51
CA ARG A 21 -3.73 6.49 -7.50
C ARG A 21 -3.77 7.91 -6.90
N ASN A 22 -4.83 8.19 -6.14
CA ASN A 22 -5.01 9.45 -5.41
C ASN A 22 -4.49 9.32 -3.97
N CYS A 23 -3.18 9.17 -3.80
CA CYS A 23 -2.60 8.79 -2.51
C CYS A 23 -2.72 9.87 -1.42
N THR A 24 -2.82 11.15 -1.80
CA THR A 24 -2.99 12.28 -0.88
C THR A 24 -4.24 12.15 -0.02
N ASP A 25 -5.31 11.55 -0.55
CA ASP A 25 -6.59 11.35 0.14
C ASP A 25 -6.47 10.35 1.31
N PHE A 26 -5.42 9.53 1.26
CA PHE A 26 -5.09 8.50 2.23
C PHE A 26 -3.89 8.88 3.10
N ALA A 27 -3.36 10.11 2.99
CA ALA A 27 -2.21 10.51 3.80
C ALA A 27 -2.51 10.48 5.31
N THR A 28 -3.74 10.87 5.67
CA THR A 28 -4.24 10.89 7.05
C THR A 28 -5.63 10.26 7.14
N GLY A 29 -5.98 9.78 8.33
CA GLY A 29 -7.28 9.17 8.60
C GLY A 29 -7.20 8.00 9.56
N THR A 30 -8.33 7.34 9.73
CA THR A 30 -8.48 6.12 10.50
C THR A 30 -8.77 4.99 9.53
N PHE A 31 -8.00 3.92 9.63
CA PHE A 31 -8.01 2.83 8.66
C PHE A 31 -8.16 1.50 9.36
N GLU A 32 -8.88 0.59 8.71
CA GLU A 32 -8.93 -0.82 9.07
C GLU A 32 -8.18 -1.63 8.02
N PHE A 33 -7.36 -2.60 8.45
CA PHE A 33 -6.78 -3.59 7.57
C PHE A 33 -7.13 -5.00 8.05
N GLU A 34 -7.49 -5.85 7.11
CA GLU A 34 -7.75 -7.27 7.34
C GLU A 34 -6.50 -8.09 7.05
N TYR A 35 -6.18 -9.03 7.93
CA TYR A 35 -5.07 -9.97 7.77
C TYR A 35 -5.47 -11.35 8.27
N GLU A 36 -4.92 -12.40 7.66
CA GLU A 36 -5.17 -13.77 8.07
C GLU A 36 -4.06 -14.27 8.99
N ILE A 37 -4.45 -14.85 10.13
CA ILE A 37 -3.59 -15.64 11.02
C ILE A 37 -4.30 -16.96 11.30
N ASP A 38 -3.61 -18.08 11.04
CA ASP A 38 -4.09 -19.43 11.32
C ASP A 38 -5.50 -19.72 10.76
N GLY A 39 -5.81 -19.19 9.57
CA GLY A 39 -7.10 -19.33 8.91
C GLY A 39 -8.22 -18.46 9.47
N ASN A 40 -7.94 -17.58 10.44
CA ASN A 40 -8.89 -16.61 10.97
C ASN A 40 -8.58 -15.21 10.44
N THR A 41 -9.59 -14.55 9.86
CA THR A 41 -9.50 -13.14 9.49
C THR A 41 -9.51 -12.29 10.75
N LYS A 42 -8.45 -11.51 10.93
CA LYS A 42 -8.31 -10.50 11.97
C LYS A 42 -8.40 -9.12 11.35
N LYS A 43 -8.91 -8.17 12.13
CA LYS A 43 -8.95 -6.75 11.80
C LYS A 43 -8.03 -6.03 12.75
N ALA A 44 -7.23 -5.11 12.20
CA ALA A 44 -6.47 -4.16 12.98
C ALA A 44 -6.79 -2.76 12.47
N THR A 45 -6.80 -1.81 13.40
CA THR A 45 -7.13 -0.43 13.11
C THR A 45 -5.88 0.41 13.31
N PHE A 46 -5.69 1.44 12.50
CA PHE A 46 -4.66 2.43 12.76
C PHE A 46 -5.14 3.82 12.46
N LYS A 47 -4.67 4.78 13.26
CA LYS A 47 -4.90 6.20 13.03
C LYS A 47 -3.59 6.85 12.62
N ARG A 48 -3.58 7.46 11.44
CA ARG A 48 -2.40 8.12 10.89
C ARG A 48 -2.65 9.62 10.69
N ASP A 49 -1.72 10.42 11.17
CA ASP A 49 -1.58 11.82 10.81
C ASP A 49 -0.28 12.04 10.00
N LEU A 50 0.11 13.29 9.78
CA LEU A 50 1.29 13.63 8.97
C LEU A 50 2.62 13.20 9.60
N LYS A 51 2.66 12.98 10.92
CA LYS A 51 3.88 12.72 11.69
C LYS A 51 3.87 11.38 12.41
N TYR A 52 2.71 10.83 12.75
CA TYR A 52 2.55 9.63 13.56
C TYR A 52 1.50 8.66 12.99
N SER A 53 1.72 7.37 13.20
CA SER A 53 0.74 6.30 13.02
C SER A 53 0.62 5.55 14.33
N VAL A 54 -0.60 5.38 14.82
CA VAL A 54 -0.90 4.60 16.03
C VAL A 54 -1.72 3.39 15.59
N ASP A 55 -1.14 2.20 15.77
CA ASP A 55 -1.70 0.93 15.34
C ASP A 55 -2.29 0.19 16.55
N TYR A 56 -3.52 -0.32 16.40
CA TYR A 56 -4.29 -1.02 17.43
C TYR A 56 -4.57 -2.44 16.94
N PHE A 57 -3.97 -3.45 17.58
CA PHE A 57 -4.14 -4.86 17.22
C PHE A 57 -4.04 -5.74 18.46
N ASP A 58 -4.94 -6.73 18.62
CA ASP A 58 -4.91 -7.74 19.69
C ASP A 58 -4.53 -7.19 21.10
N ASN A 59 -5.20 -6.13 21.56
CA ASN A 59 -4.96 -5.40 22.82
C ASN A 59 -3.58 -4.75 22.99
N GLN A 60 -2.80 -4.67 21.91
CA GLN A 60 -1.53 -3.96 21.84
C GLN A 60 -1.71 -2.64 21.08
N ILE A 61 -0.92 -1.65 21.49
CA ILE A 61 -0.85 -0.34 20.85
C ILE A 61 0.61 -0.11 20.50
N ASP A 62 0.88 0.00 19.20
CA ASP A 62 2.18 0.41 18.68
C ASP A 62 2.08 1.82 18.10
N SER A 63 3.18 2.56 18.19
CA SER A 63 3.25 3.92 17.65
C SER A 63 4.53 4.08 16.84
N SER A 64 4.38 4.68 15.66
CA SER A 64 5.46 4.91 14.72
C SER A 64 5.48 6.36 14.25
N THR A 65 6.66 6.90 13.96
CA THR A 65 6.76 8.13 13.16
C THR A 65 6.51 7.82 11.69
N VAL A 66 5.82 8.72 11.00
CA VAL A 66 5.59 8.68 9.55
C VAL A 66 6.56 9.63 8.86
N ARG A 67 7.22 9.15 7.81
CA ARG A 67 8.00 10.00 6.90
C ARG A 67 7.63 9.70 5.46
N TRP A 68 6.95 10.64 4.83
CA TRP A 68 6.62 10.58 3.41
C TRP A 68 7.87 10.82 2.55
N LEU A 69 8.05 9.99 1.52
CA LEU A 69 9.09 10.10 0.51
C LEU A 69 8.54 10.80 -0.75
N ASN A 70 7.27 10.54 -1.05
CA ASN A 70 6.43 11.18 -2.06
C ASN A 70 4.96 10.91 -1.68
N ASP A 71 4.00 11.38 -2.46
CA ASP A 71 2.57 11.25 -2.17
C ASP A 71 2.09 9.82 -1.90
N CYS A 72 2.79 8.81 -2.40
CA CYS A 72 2.37 7.42 -2.35
C CYS A 72 3.35 6.47 -1.66
N GLU A 73 4.47 6.99 -1.15
CA GLU A 73 5.51 6.19 -0.51
C GLU A 73 5.91 6.83 0.80
N PHE A 74 5.93 6.04 1.87
CA PHE A 74 6.28 6.50 3.21
C PHE A 74 6.98 5.42 4.00
N VAL A 75 7.67 5.83 5.07
CA VAL A 75 8.35 4.93 6.01
C VAL A 75 7.71 5.12 7.38
N LEU A 76 7.34 4.00 8.00
CA LEU A 76 7.01 3.93 9.43
C LEU A 76 8.24 3.51 10.21
N THR A 77 8.60 4.30 11.22
CA THR A 77 9.69 3.98 12.16
C THR A 77 9.09 3.82 13.57
N PRO A 78 9.13 2.62 14.15
CA PRO A 78 8.63 2.36 15.49
C PRO A 78 9.29 3.25 16.54
N LEU A 79 8.50 3.84 17.43
CA LEU A 79 9.00 4.72 18.50
C LEU A 79 9.74 3.94 19.59
N ASP A 80 9.38 2.67 19.80
CA ASP A 80 9.96 1.82 20.84
C ASP A 80 11.33 1.21 20.45
N GLY A 81 11.74 1.36 19.18
CA GLY A 81 12.99 0.84 18.64
C GLY A 81 13.09 -0.69 18.55
N LYS A 82 12.04 -1.45 18.89
CA LYS A 82 12.09 -2.92 18.90
C LYS A 82 11.96 -3.50 17.50
N GLN A 83 11.21 -2.81 16.65
CA GLN A 83 10.90 -3.24 15.29
C GLN A 83 11.68 -2.40 14.26
N THR A 84 12.03 -3.00 13.12
CA THR A 84 12.75 -2.27 12.06
C THR A 84 11.81 -1.42 11.24
N ALA A 85 12.27 -0.24 10.81
CA ALA A 85 11.49 0.63 9.93
C ALA A 85 10.99 -0.09 8.66
N ILE A 86 9.72 0.15 8.33
CA ILE A 86 9.02 -0.47 7.21
C ILE A 86 8.68 0.61 6.19
N HIS A 87 9.01 0.33 4.93
CA HIS A 87 8.67 1.15 3.79
C HIS A 87 7.36 0.65 3.17
N TYR A 88 6.43 1.57 2.96
CA TYR A 88 5.12 1.34 2.35
C TYR A 88 5.02 2.07 1.03
N LYS A 89 4.37 1.44 0.06
CA LYS A 89 4.04 2.01 -1.24
C LYS A 89 2.58 1.73 -1.59
N ILE A 90 1.80 2.78 -1.76
CA ILE A 90 0.43 2.71 -2.29
C ILE A 90 0.50 2.39 -3.79
N LEU A 91 -0.16 1.32 -4.19
CA LEU A 91 -0.19 0.79 -5.56
C LEU A 91 -1.43 1.25 -6.32
N SER A 92 -2.58 1.30 -5.66
CA SER A 92 -3.85 1.75 -6.22
C SER A 92 -4.80 2.21 -5.13
N THR A 93 -5.75 3.06 -5.48
CA THR A 93 -6.79 3.58 -4.60
C THR A 93 -8.18 3.34 -5.17
N THR A 94 -9.17 3.21 -4.30
CA THR A 94 -10.60 3.29 -4.61
C THR A 94 -11.17 4.55 -3.94
N SER A 95 -12.50 4.65 -3.79
CA SER A 95 -13.14 5.73 -3.03
C SER A 95 -12.82 5.71 -1.54
N ASP A 96 -12.63 4.53 -0.95
CA ASP A 96 -12.51 4.34 0.50
C ASP A 96 -11.30 3.51 0.91
N SER A 97 -10.57 2.92 -0.03
CA SER A 97 -9.51 1.97 0.29
C SER A 97 -8.29 2.13 -0.61
N TYR A 98 -7.16 1.59 -0.15
CA TYR A 98 -5.95 1.54 -0.94
C TYR A 98 -5.23 0.21 -0.80
N LEU A 99 -4.73 -0.29 -1.93
CA LEU A 99 -3.82 -1.42 -1.99
C LEU A 99 -2.40 -0.91 -1.82
N PHE A 100 -1.63 -1.54 -0.95
CA PHE A 100 -0.23 -1.19 -0.74
C PHE A 100 0.67 -2.42 -0.74
N GLU A 101 1.95 -2.18 -1.00
CA GLU A 101 3.01 -3.11 -0.67
C GLU A 101 3.88 -2.55 0.45
N TYR A 102 4.47 -3.45 1.23
CA TYR A 102 5.38 -3.09 2.30
C TYR A 102 6.58 -4.03 2.39
N LYS A 103 7.70 -3.49 2.84
CA LYS A 103 8.99 -4.17 2.97
C LYS A 103 9.87 -3.48 4.00
N ARG A 104 10.92 -4.15 4.48
CA ARG A 104 11.94 -3.49 5.30
C ARG A 104 12.53 -2.29 4.56
N ALA A 105 12.61 -1.14 5.23
CA ALA A 105 13.17 0.08 4.67
C ALA A 105 14.67 -0.06 4.37
N VAL A 106 15.39 -0.84 5.19
CA VAL A 106 16.81 -1.18 4.99
C VAL A 106 16.93 -2.61 4.50
N LYS A 107 17.62 -2.80 3.36
CA LYS A 107 17.94 -4.12 2.82
C LYS A 107 19.02 -4.77 3.68
N GLN A 108 18.78 -5.99 4.15
CA GLN A 108 19.81 -6.79 4.82
C GLN A 108 20.70 -7.45 3.77
N ALA A 109 22.02 -7.38 3.96
CA ALA A 109 22.97 -8.06 3.10
C ALA A 109 22.69 -9.57 3.07
N HIS A 110 22.84 -10.17 1.90
CA HIS A 110 22.63 -11.61 1.66
C HIS A 110 21.24 -12.16 2.00
N LYS A 111 20.23 -11.31 2.24
CA LYS A 111 18.85 -11.72 2.43
C LYS A 111 17.95 -11.17 1.32
N LYS A 112 17.05 -12.03 0.82
CA LYS A 112 16.00 -11.61 -0.10
C LYS A 112 15.09 -10.61 0.59
N GLN A 113 14.79 -9.51 -0.09
CA GLN A 113 13.82 -8.55 0.40
C GLN A 113 12.42 -9.14 0.22
N LEU A 114 11.75 -9.42 1.33
CA LEU A 114 10.37 -9.87 1.32
C LEU A 114 9.47 -8.65 1.15
N VAL A 115 8.71 -8.65 0.05
CA VAL A 115 7.68 -7.66 -0.24
C VAL A 115 6.34 -8.35 0.01
N LYS A 116 5.52 -7.74 0.85
CA LYS A 116 4.17 -8.20 1.16
C LYS A 116 3.17 -7.16 0.68
N ARG A 117 1.91 -7.55 0.54
CA ARG A 117 0.81 -6.66 0.15
C ARG A 117 -0.30 -6.69 1.19
N GLY A 118 -1.08 -5.64 1.21
CA GLY A 118 -2.27 -5.51 2.05
C GLY A 118 -3.20 -4.44 1.51
N THR A 119 -4.42 -4.43 2.03
CA THR A 119 -5.43 -3.41 1.72
C THR A 119 -5.83 -2.74 3.02
N ALA A 120 -5.93 -1.41 2.99
CA ALA A 120 -6.46 -0.63 4.09
C ALA A 120 -7.70 0.13 3.62
N THR A 121 -8.75 0.10 4.43
CA THR A 121 -10.02 0.79 4.20
C THR A 121 -10.15 1.92 5.20
N LYS A 122 -10.39 3.13 4.72
CA LYS A 122 -10.67 4.32 5.52
C LYS A 122 -12.06 4.19 6.15
N ILE A 123 -12.16 4.45 7.45
CA ILE A 123 -13.39 4.23 8.25
C ILE A 123 -13.86 5.48 8.98
N ASP A 124 -13.30 6.65 8.66
CA ASP A 124 -13.69 7.96 9.18
C ASP A 124 -14.12 8.96 8.09
#